data_AF-A0A352FJQ2-F1
#
_entry.id   AF-A0A352FJQ2-F1
#
_cell.length_a   1.000
_cell.length_b   1.000
_cell.length_c   1.000
_cell.angle_alpha   90.00
_cell.angle_beta   90.00
_cell.angle_gamma   90.00
#
_symmetry.space_group_name_H-M   'P 1'
#
loop_
_entity.id
_entity.type
_entity.pdbx_description
1 polymer ?
#
loop_
_entity_poly.entity_id
_entity_poly.type
_entity_poly.pdbx_seq_one_letter_code
_entity_poly.pdbx_strand_id
1 'polypeptide(L)'
;MSLNVSAGMAGEEATLKTLTCLNNADPNDELVKEIRTDLSVASSILEMIKDYMALLQDNFNNDAPPFQKLAKLFDLGETFDSLDGHYYGICPGLRTGDLHGVAAEFGNLLGFIWSSAIVGHCPWAGKSYFPMSDEERARILGDTVPADVKVLRGINHFNKIEGAPVNVATVALLNFMWHLQKATDEEKSQYGYDYKGGNIASHRAPSIYPGTPREVFRLNYRYPALGNFPPLSFLIDEMVQIADGMFLGQAIFATTKFLERFNPKADPSTYHYQNFGYFLLFEPFWNAEAKRLFPFLEMPDVAVPAETPQTSAPAVAATSPTDKFSTLTLADPVDGNVDSAKLDAVRVDIQSAGDIMRMLKSYSDELMAEHKTVSPVFDKLHTLFNAGIAPQTMNGFYRGALVSWQSPGLLAPFHENTIDVAWQAFRFFSPWTGKKFNPIDEAELAKWTEGGEPMGSDPAFNCSNTVAFRTLKEKFTRDVSKLAGTRMEDATPEEHQQYGYDAHTFFFIGRPNKAAMLPEDKGKKIYQFNYRWKPLKNIPPDCFCIDEITQIAEGLYLGQLIYATDWLKPWDPQTPIAEYKYKLFGYFLLMDEEWHQRRLRIGFDLQDT
;
A
#
# COMPACT_ATOMS: atom_id res chain seq x y z
N MET A 1 -58.03 -5.51 -13.24
CA MET A 1 -56.73 -5.24 -13.89
C MET A 1 -55.63 -5.93 -13.08
N SER A 2 -55.56 -7.26 -13.15
CA SER A 2 -54.65 -8.08 -12.31
C SER A 2 -53.88 -9.12 -13.13
N LEU A 3 -53.62 -8.81 -14.40
CA LEU A 3 -52.82 -9.62 -15.32
C LEU A 3 -51.82 -8.65 -15.96
N ASN A 4 -50.62 -8.53 -15.38
CA ASN A 4 -49.39 -8.04 -16.04
C ASN A 4 -48.17 -7.90 -15.09
N VAL A 5 -48.32 -8.10 -13.78
CA VAL A 5 -47.16 -8.06 -12.86
C VAL A 5 -46.31 -9.35 -12.96
N SER A 6 -46.94 -10.51 -13.18
CA SER A 6 -46.22 -11.80 -13.26
C SER A 6 -45.41 -11.99 -14.55
N ALA A 7 -45.81 -11.37 -15.67
CA ALA A 7 -45.07 -11.44 -16.93
C ALA A 7 -43.81 -10.54 -16.92
N GLY A 8 -43.85 -9.41 -16.21
CA GLY A 8 -42.69 -8.54 -15.99
C GLY A 8 -41.63 -9.21 -15.11
N MET A 9 -42.05 -9.81 -13.98
CA MET A 9 -41.13 -10.52 -13.08
C MET A 9 -40.48 -11.75 -13.74
N ALA A 10 -41.22 -12.51 -14.55
CA ALA A 10 -40.66 -13.68 -15.25
C ALA A 10 -39.67 -13.30 -16.36
N GLY A 11 -39.87 -12.17 -17.03
CA GLY A 11 -38.94 -11.65 -18.04
C GLY A 11 -37.66 -11.04 -17.44
N GLU A 12 -37.79 -10.37 -16.30
CA GLU A 12 -36.67 -9.81 -15.55
C GLU A 12 -35.80 -10.94 -14.95
N GLU A 13 -36.41 -11.96 -14.33
CA GLU A 13 -35.70 -13.13 -13.79
C GLU A 13 -34.99 -13.94 -14.89
N ALA A 14 -35.58 -14.06 -16.08
CA ALA A 14 -34.95 -14.70 -17.23
C ALA A 14 -33.74 -13.91 -17.75
N THR A 15 -33.80 -12.57 -17.73
CA THR A 15 -32.72 -11.69 -18.18
C THR A 15 -31.51 -11.77 -17.23
N LEU A 16 -31.75 -11.79 -15.91
CA LEU A 16 -30.70 -11.86 -14.89
C LEU A 16 -29.89 -13.17 -14.92
N LYS A 17 -30.41 -14.22 -15.58
CA LYS A 17 -29.81 -15.56 -15.71
C LYS A 17 -29.35 -15.90 -17.13
N THR A 18 -29.25 -14.93 -18.03
CA THR A 18 -28.89 -15.21 -19.44
C THR A 18 -27.51 -14.62 -19.79
N LEU A 19 -26.50 -15.47 -19.90
CA LEU A 19 -25.22 -15.12 -20.52
C LEU A 19 -25.35 -15.22 -22.04
N THR A 20 -25.59 -14.09 -22.72
CA THR A 20 -25.81 -14.04 -24.17
C THR A 20 -24.59 -14.55 -24.95
N CYS A 21 -23.38 -14.36 -24.41
CA CYS A 21 -22.14 -14.86 -24.99
C CYS A 21 -22.07 -16.40 -25.08
N LEU A 22 -22.87 -17.13 -24.30
CA LEU A 22 -22.92 -18.58 -24.35
C LEU A 22 -23.88 -19.13 -25.41
N ASN A 23 -24.72 -18.31 -26.04
CA ASN A 23 -25.76 -18.80 -26.96
C ASN A 23 -25.20 -19.61 -28.14
N ASN A 24 -24.01 -19.25 -28.62
CA ASN A 24 -23.33 -19.89 -29.75
C ASN A 24 -22.02 -20.60 -29.36
N ALA A 25 -21.76 -20.76 -28.05
CA ALA A 25 -20.55 -21.41 -27.58
C ALA A 25 -20.56 -22.92 -27.88
N ASP A 26 -19.38 -23.50 -28.13
CA ASP A 26 -19.24 -24.95 -28.36
C ASP A 26 -19.80 -25.72 -27.14
N PRO A 27 -20.86 -26.53 -27.32
CA PRO A 27 -21.45 -27.28 -26.22
C PRO A 27 -20.52 -28.37 -25.66
N ASN A 28 -19.44 -28.72 -26.36
CA ASN A 28 -18.47 -29.71 -25.92
C ASN A 28 -17.31 -29.11 -25.11
N ASP A 29 -17.19 -27.78 -25.05
CA ASP A 29 -16.17 -27.10 -24.25
C ASP A 29 -16.46 -27.29 -22.75
N GLU A 30 -15.52 -27.89 -22.02
CA GLU A 30 -15.71 -28.24 -20.60
C GLU A 30 -15.89 -27.00 -19.72
N LEU A 31 -15.18 -25.89 -19.99
CA LEU A 31 -15.36 -24.65 -19.23
C LEU A 31 -16.75 -24.06 -19.49
N VAL A 32 -17.27 -24.15 -20.72
CA VAL A 32 -18.64 -23.72 -21.04
C VAL A 32 -19.67 -24.54 -20.26
N LYS A 33 -19.48 -25.87 -20.13
CA LYS A 33 -20.37 -26.73 -19.34
C LYS A 33 -20.33 -26.38 -17.85
N GLU A 34 -19.14 -26.15 -17.31
CA GLU A 34 -18.98 -25.73 -15.91
C GLU A 34 -19.66 -24.37 -15.65
N ILE A 35 -19.44 -23.37 -16.51
CA ILE A 35 -20.07 -22.05 -16.37
C ILE A 35 -21.60 -22.17 -16.43
N ARG A 36 -22.15 -22.99 -17.35
CA ARG A 36 -23.60 -23.24 -17.40
C ARG A 36 -24.12 -23.91 -16.13
N THR A 37 -23.32 -24.79 -15.53
CA THR A 37 -23.67 -25.48 -14.29
C THR A 37 -23.68 -24.49 -13.13
N ASP A 38 -22.65 -23.66 -13.00
CA ASP A 38 -22.58 -22.60 -11.97
C ASP A 38 -23.76 -21.62 -12.10
N LEU A 39 -24.08 -21.19 -13.32
CA LEU A 39 -25.22 -20.30 -13.57
C LEU A 39 -26.57 -20.97 -13.27
N SER A 40 -26.68 -22.29 -13.45
CA SER A 40 -27.93 -23.02 -13.17
C SER A 40 -28.29 -23.08 -11.69
N VAL A 41 -27.29 -22.99 -10.80
CA VAL A 41 -27.48 -22.99 -9.35
C VAL A 41 -27.59 -21.57 -8.78
N ALA A 42 -27.03 -20.58 -9.46
CA ALA A 42 -27.11 -19.18 -9.08
C ALA A 42 -28.49 -18.56 -9.40
N SER A 43 -28.91 -17.60 -8.58
CA SER A 43 -30.12 -16.78 -8.81
C SER A 43 -29.91 -15.68 -9.85
N SER A 44 -28.67 -15.29 -10.13
CA SER A 44 -28.30 -14.35 -11.19
C SER A 44 -26.85 -14.54 -11.62
N ILE A 45 -26.47 -13.92 -12.74
CA ILE A 45 -25.06 -13.85 -13.15
C ILE A 45 -24.21 -13.13 -12.10
N LEU A 46 -24.72 -12.07 -11.46
CA LEU A 46 -23.99 -11.37 -10.41
C LEU A 46 -23.75 -12.25 -9.18
N GLU A 47 -24.69 -13.14 -8.85
CA GLU A 47 -24.48 -14.12 -7.76
C GLU A 47 -23.44 -15.16 -8.13
N MET A 48 -23.45 -15.68 -9.37
CA MET A 48 -22.38 -16.55 -9.87
C MET A 48 -21.01 -15.86 -9.80
N ILE A 49 -20.91 -14.59 -10.16
CA ILE A 49 -19.67 -13.81 -10.05
C ILE A 49 -19.28 -13.59 -8.59
N LYS A 50 -20.24 -13.39 -7.68
CA LYS A 50 -19.97 -13.32 -6.24
C LYS A 50 -19.41 -14.64 -5.69
N ASP A 51 -19.91 -15.78 -6.16
CA ASP A 51 -19.37 -17.09 -5.79
C ASP A 51 -17.95 -17.26 -6.33
N TYR A 52 -17.67 -16.78 -7.55
CA TYR A 52 -16.30 -16.73 -8.09
C TYR A 52 -15.38 -15.85 -7.24
N MET A 53 -15.84 -14.68 -6.80
CA MET A 53 -15.11 -13.82 -5.88
C MET A 53 -14.79 -14.54 -4.57
N ALA A 54 -15.76 -15.26 -4.00
CA ALA A 54 -15.56 -16.03 -2.77
C ALA A 54 -14.54 -17.17 -2.95
N LEU A 55 -14.52 -17.82 -4.11
CA LEU A 55 -13.53 -18.85 -4.44
C LEU A 55 -12.13 -18.29 -4.70
N LEU A 56 -12.04 -17.04 -5.13
CA LEU A 56 -10.79 -16.30 -5.33
C LEU A 56 -10.30 -15.64 -4.04
N GLN A 57 -11.17 -15.45 -3.06
CA GLN A 57 -10.81 -14.90 -1.76
C GLN A 57 -9.77 -15.80 -1.09
N ASP A 58 -8.62 -15.22 -0.77
CA ASP A 58 -7.46 -15.91 -0.16
C ASP A 58 -6.83 -17.01 -1.06
N ASN A 59 -7.12 -17.02 -2.36
CA ASN A 59 -6.59 -18.00 -3.31
C ASN A 59 -5.37 -17.46 -4.07
N PHE A 60 -4.21 -18.08 -3.85
CA PHE A 60 -2.93 -17.67 -4.46
C PHE A 60 -2.70 -18.20 -5.88
N ASN A 61 -3.55 -19.12 -6.34
CA ASN A 61 -3.35 -19.76 -7.63
C ASN A 61 -3.81 -18.84 -8.77
N ASN A 62 -2.86 -18.39 -9.59
CA ASN A 62 -3.15 -17.63 -10.81
C ASN A 62 -3.98 -18.39 -11.84
N ASP A 63 -3.99 -19.72 -11.76
CA ASP A 63 -4.76 -20.63 -12.59
C ASP A 63 -6.02 -21.14 -11.88
N ALA A 64 -6.49 -20.46 -10.82
CA ALA A 64 -7.71 -20.86 -10.12
C ALA A 64 -8.90 -20.97 -11.11
N PRO A 65 -9.79 -21.98 -10.97
CA PRO A 65 -10.89 -22.19 -11.89
C PRO A 65 -11.73 -20.94 -12.20
N PRO A 66 -12.05 -20.04 -11.23
CA PRO A 66 -12.75 -18.80 -11.54
C PRO A 66 -12.04 -17.91 -12.56
N PHE A 67 -10.71 -17.80 -12.54
CA PHE A 67 -9.97 -17.02 -13.54
C PHE A 67 -10.04 -17.63 -14.92
N GLN A 68 -10.02 -18.97 -15.03
CA GLN A 68 -10.18 -19.67 -16.30
C GLN A 68 -11.59 -19.46 -16.88
N LYS A 69 -12.61 -19.51 -16.01
CA LYS A 69 -14.00 -19.25 -16.38
C LYS A 69 -14.22 -17.80 -16.82
N LEU A 70 -13.65 -16.83 -16.11
CA LEU A 70 -13.68 -15.41 -16.50
C LEU A 70 -12.94 -15.18 -17.82
N ALA A 71 -11.79 -15.82 -18.03
CA ALA A 71 -11.07 -15.78 -19.31
C ALA A 71 -11.95 -16.32 -20.45
N LYS A 72 -12.66 -17.43 -20.21
CA LYS A 72 -13.56 -18.03 -21.20
C LYS A 72 -14.77 -17.14 -21.50
N LEU A 73 -15.38 -16.53 -20.49
CA LEU A 73 -16.44 -15.54 -20.70
C LEU A 73 -15.94 -14.34 -21.51
N PHE A 74 -14.72 -13.88 -21.24
CA PHE A 74 -14.10 -12.80 -22.00
C PHE A 74 -13.84 -13.19 -23.46
N ASP A 75 -13.36 -14.40 -23.71
CA ASP A 75 -13.14 -14.95 -25.05
C ASP A 75 -14.44 -15.06 -25.85
N LEU A 76 -15.56 -15.39 -25.19
CA LEU A 76 -16.87 -15.55 -25.83
C LEU A 76 -17.69 -14.27 -25.94
N GLY A 77 -17.35 -13.22 -25.18
CA GLY A 77 -18.15 -11.99 -25.13
C GLY A 77 -18.27 -11.29 -26.48
N GLU A 78 -19.24 -10.39 -26.62
CA GLU A 78 -19.44 -9.60 -27.84
C GLU A 78 -18.66 -8.28 -27.78
N THR A 79 -18.14 -7.84 -28.92
CA THR A 79 -17.52 -6.51 -29.04
C THR A 79 -18.61 -5.46 -29.27
N PHE A 80 -18.53 -4.33 -28.59
CA PHE A 80 -19.49 -3.23 -28.69
C PHE A 80 -18.79 -1.92 -29.04
N ASP A 81 -19.55 -0.92 -29.52
CA ASP A 81 -18.99 0.30 -30.11
C ASP A 81 -19.02 1.52 -29.17
N SER A 82 -19.86 1.54 -28.13
CA SER A 82 -19.85 2.63 -27.15
C SER A 82 -20.58 2.33 -25.84
N LEU A 83 -20.18 3.08 -24.80
CA LEU A 83 -20.87 3.28 -23.54
C LEU A 83 -21.18 4.78 -23.37
N ASP A 84 -22.21 5.13 -22.61
CA ASP A 84 -22.51 6.52 -22.30
C ASP A 84 -23.10 6.65 -20.90
N GLY A 85 -22.56 7.57 -20.10
CA GLY A 85 -22.99 7.77 -18.72
C GLY A 85 -22.22 6.94 -17.69
N HIS A 86 -22.86 6.66 -16.56
CA HIS A 86 -22.25 6.03 -15.38
C HIS A 86 -22.62 4.55 -15.26
N TYR A 87 -21.59 3.73 -15.00
CA TYR A 87 -21.70 2.30 -14.82
C TYR A 87 -21.04 1.92 -13.50
N TYR A 88 -21.80 1.27 -12.63
CA TYR A 88 -21.25 0.67 -11.43
C TYR A 88 -20.44 -0.56 -11.79
N GLY A 89 -19.49 -0.92 -10.92
CA GLY A 89 -18.65 -2.07 -11.17
C GLY A 89 -18.14 -2.77 -9.93
N ILE A 90 -17.78 -4.03 -10.12
CA ILE A 90 -17.12 -4.87 -9.13
C ILE A 90 -15.84 -5.46 -9.70
N CYS A 91 -14.89 -5.80 -8.84
CA CYS A 91 -13.64 -6.45 -9.24
C CYS A 91 -13.67 -7.92 -8.80
N PRO A 92 -14.01 -8.88 -9.69
CA PRO A 92 -14.06 -10.29 -9.34
C PRO A 92 -12.74 -10.85 -8.79
N GLY A 93 -11.61 -10.33 -9.26
CA GLY A 93 -10.29 -10.67 -8.72
C GLY A 93 -9.15 -10.05 -9.53
N LEU A 94 -8.06 -9.71 -8.85
CA LEU A 94 -6.79 -9.28 -9.44
C LEU A 94 -5.76 -10.42 -9.39
N ARG A 95 -4.66 -10.33 -10.15
CA ARG A 95 -3.49 -11.23 -10.19
C ARG A 95 -2.18 -10.48 -10.45
N THR A 96 -1.03 -11.07 -10.09
CA THR A 96 0.31 -10.52 -10.41
C THR A 96 0.78 -11.07 -11.74
N GLY A 97 0.03 -10.75 -12.80
CA GLY A 97 0.27 -11.30 -14.15
C GLY A 97 -0.27 -12.72 -14.35
N ASP A 98 -0.04 -13.27 -15.53
CA ASP A 98 -0.59 -14.53 -16.05
C ASP A 98 0.44 -15.68 -16.06
N LEU A 99 1.36 -15.69 -15.08
CA LEU A 99 2.37 -16.75 -14.94
C LEU A 99 1.70 -18.11 -14.64
N HIS A 100 2.08 -19.15 -15.39
CA HIS A 100 1.56 -20.52 -15.30
C HIS A 100 2.55 -21.51 -14.64
N GLY A 101 2.03 -22.67 -14.21
CA GLY A 101 2.84 -23.80 -13.71
C GLY A 101 3.32 -23.63 -12.26
N VAL A 102 4.53 -24.10 -11.91
CA VAL A 102 5.07 -23.99 -10.53
C VAL A 102 5.18 -22.52 -10.06
N ALA A 103 5.30 -21.58 -11.00
CA ALA A 103 5.28 -20.14 -10.71
C ALA A 103 3.88 -19.58 -10.45
N ALA A 104 2.80 -20.28 -10.83
CA ALA A 104 1.42 -19.87 -10.62
C ALA A 104 0.98 -19.96 -9.14
N GLU A 105 1.63 -20.83 -8.35
CA GLU A 105 1.37 -21.00 -6.91
C GLU A 105 1.66 -19.73 -6.08
N PHE A 106 2.46 -18.81 -6.63
CA PHE A 106 2.85 -17.54 -6.00
C PHE A 106 2.49 -16.31 -6.85
N GLY A 107 1.81 -16.53 -7.98
CA GLY A 107 1.56 -15.52 -8.99
C GLY A 107 0.38 -14.60 -8.68
N ASN A 108 -0.50 -14.95 -7.72
CA ASN A 108 -1.65 -14.10 -7.34
C ASN A 108 -1.38 -13.22 -6.11
N LEU A 109 -0.13 -12.79 -5.89
CA LEU A 109 0.22 -11.95 -4.75
C LEU A 109 -0.55 -10.62 -4.72
N LEU A 110 -0.82 -10.01 -5.88
CA LEU A 110 -1.58 -8.77 -5.99
C LEU A 110 -3.06 -8.99 -5.71
N GLY A 111 -3.67 -10.09 -6.19
CA GLY A 111 -5.05 -10.44 -5.82
C GLY A 111 -5.19 -10.76 -4.35
N PHE A 112 -4.18 -11.39 -3.74
CA PHE A 112 -4.14 -11.58 -2.30
C PHE A 112 -3.96 -10.27 -1.54
N ILE A 113 -3.00 -9.40 -1.90
CA ILE A 113 -2.82 -8.09 -1.26
C ILE A 113 -4.09 -7.26 -1.43
N TRP A 114 -4.72 -7.31 -2.59
CA TRP A 114 -5.99 -6.65 -2.86
C TRP A 114 -7.12 -7.23 -1.99
N SER A 115 -7.31 -8.54 -1.94
CA SER A 115 -8.36 -9.19 -1.13
C SER A 115 -8.12 -9.09 0.38
N SER A 116 -6.87 -8.97 0.82
CA SER A 116 -6.47 -8.95 2.23
C SER A 116 -6.30 -7.53 2.80
N ALA A 117 -5.90 -6.54 2.00
CA ALA A 117 -5.93 -5.13 2.36
C ALA A 117 -7.36 -4.57 2.31
N ILE A 118 -8.15 -5.09 1.39
CA ILE A 118 -9.52 -4.66 1.17
C ILE A 118 -10.45 -5.79 1.65
N VAL A 119 -10.66 -5.87 2.96
CA VAL A 119 -11.56 -6.84 3.59
C VAL A 119 -12.97 -6.68 3.02
N GLY A 120 -13.31 -7.41 1.95
CA GLY A 120 -14.66 -7.49 1.37
C GLY A 120 -15.21 -6.24 0.66
N HIS A 121 -14.44 -5.16 0.51
CA HIS A 121 -14.98 -3.86 0.07
C HIS A 121 -14.09 -3.15 -0.97
N CYS A 122 -14.11 -3.53 -2.25
CA CYS A 122 -13.33 -2.84 -3.29
C CYS A 122 -13.66 -1.32 -3.31
N PRO A 123 -12.68 -0.40 -3.14
CA PRO A 123 -12.96 1.04 -3.17
C PRO A 123 -13.35 1.51 -4.57
N TRP A 124 -13.01 0.75 -5.63
CA TRP A 124 -13.45 1.05 -6.99
C TRP A 124 -14.94 0.73 -7.15
N ALA A 125 -15.71 1.74 -7.53
CA ALA A 125 -17.16 1.72 -7.60
C ALA A 125 -17.69 1.73 -9.04
N GLY A 126 -16.82 1.87 -10.05
CA GLY A 126 -17.20 1.83 -11.46
C GLY A 126 -16.50 2.87 -12.33
N LYS A 127 -17.10 3.17 -13.48
CA LYS A 127 -16.56 4.11 -14.48
C LYS A 127 -17.67 4.93 -15.14
N SER A 128 -17.35 6.14 -15.57
CA SER A 128 -18.20 6.93 -16.47
C SER A 128 -17.54 7.17 -17.81
N TYR A 129 -18.36 7.29 -18.85
CA TYR A 129 -17.93 7.51 -20.23
C TYR A 129 -18.69 8.66 -20.87
N PHE A 130 -17.97 9.45 -21.67
CA PHE A 130 -18.51 10.57 -22.43
C PHE A 130 -17.87 10.63 -23.81
N PRO A 131 -18.58 11.02 -24.88
CA PRO A 131 -17.96 11.25 -26.19
C PRO A 131 -16.84 12.29 -26.12
N MET A 132 -15.68 12.02 -26.75
CA MET A 132 -14.63 13.03 -26.88
C MET A 132 -14.99 14.06 -27.94
N SER A 133 -14.70 15.33 -27.66
CA SER A 133 -14.67 16.37 -28.69
C SER A 133 -13.50 16.17 -29.66
N ASP A 134 -13.59 16.73 -30.87
CA ASP A 134 -12.50 16.67 -31.86
C ASP A 134 -11.20 17.30 -31.33
N GLU A 135 -11.32 18.37 -30.55
CA GLU A 135 -10.18 19.03 -29.91
C GLU A 135 -9.51 18.13 -28.86
N GLU A 136 -10.28 17.52 -27.96
CA GLU A 136 -9.74 16.58 -26.97
C GLU A 136 -9.11 15.37 -27.64
N ARG A 137 -9.76 14.84 -28.67
CA ARG A 137 -9.25 13.73 -29.46
C ARG A 137 -7.89 14.07 -30.06
N ALA A 138 -7.77 15.21 -30.75
CA ALA A 138 -6.51 15.65 -31.35
C ALA A 138 -5.41 15.86 -30.30
N ARG A 139 -5.76 16.41 -29.13
CA ARG A 139 -4.83 16.63 -28.03
C ARG A 139 -4.34 15.34 -27.36
N ILE A 140 -5.24 14.39 -27.13
CA ILE A 140 -4.95 13.18 -26.35
C ILE A 140 -4.35 12.08 -27.23
N LEU A 141 -4.96 11.84 -28.38
CA LEU A 141 -4.65 10.73 -29.28
C LEU A 141 -3.80 11.17 -30.47
N GLY A 142 -3.93 12.41 -30.92
CA GLY A 142 -3.33 12.84 -32.18
C GLY A 142 -3.87 12.02 -33.34
N ASP A 143 -2.98 11.38 -34.10
CA ASP A 143 -3.29 10.56 -35.27
C ASP A 143 -3.28 9.04 -34.97
N THR A 144 -3.23 8.63 -33.70
CA THR A 144 -3.06 7.20 -33.33
C THR A 144 -4.32 6.37 -33.49
N VAL A 145 -5.49 7.00 -33.58
CA VAL A 145 -6.78 6.34 -33.78
C VAL A 145 -7.46 6.93 -35.03
N PRO A 146 -7.88 6.10 -36.01
CA PRO A 146 -8.54 6.56 -37.23
C PRO A 146 -9.78 7.42 -36.97
N ALA A 147 -9.96 8.51 -37.72
CA ALA A 147 -10.97 9.54 -37.45
C ALA A 147 -12.42 9.03 -37.42
N ASP A 148 -12.70 7.95 -38.15
CA ASP A 148 -14.01 7.27 -38.22
C ASP A 148 -14.31 6.38 -37.00
N VAL A 149 -13.30 6.04 -36.19
CA VAL A 149 -13.49 5.29 -34.95
C VAL A 149 -14.00 6.22 -33.86
N LYS A 150 -15.15 5.89 -33.26
CA LYS A 150 -15.71 6.62 -32.11
C LYS A 150 -14.79 6.46 -30.89
N VAL A 151 -14.48 7.57 -30.23
CA VAL A 151 -13.63 7.61 -29.04
C VAL A 151 -14.38 8.24 -27.87
N LEU A 152 -14.27 7.60 -26.72
CA LEU A 152 -14.89 8.01 -25.46
C LEU A 152 -13.83 8.40 -24.43
N ARG A 153 -14.08 9.48 -23.70
CA ARG A 153 -13.40 9.85 -22.47
C ARG A 153 -13.97 9.01 -21.34
N GLY A 154 -13.11 8.31 -20.61
CA GLY A 154 -13.50 7.59 -19.40
C GLY A 154 -12.86 8.16 -18.13
N ILE A 155 -13.48 7.89 -16.99
CA ILE A 155 -12.93 8.17 -15.65
C ILE A 155 -13.41 7.08 -14.66
N ASN A 156 -12.57 6.71 -13.71
CA ASN A 156 -12.92 5.77 -12.64
C ASN A 156 -13.53 6.49 -11.44
N HIS A 157 -14.40 5.78 -10.73
CA HIS A 157 -15.07 6.25 -9.51
C HIS A 157 -14.72 5.37 -8.33
N PHE A 158 -14.62 6.00 -7.15
CA PHE A 158 -14.20 5.33 -5.92
C PHE A 158 -15.03 5.77 -4.71
N ASN A 159 -15.40 4.82 -3.87
CA ASN A 159 -16.08 5.05 -2.60
C ASN A 159 -15.06 5.14 -1.45
N LYS A 160 -15.38 5.97 -0.45
CA LYS A 160 -14.71 6.01 0.83
C LYS A 160 -15.37 4.96 1.72
N ILE A 161 -14.66 3.87 1.99
CA ILE A 161 -15.20 2.81 2.84
C ILE A 161 -14.96 3.17 4.31
N GLU A 162 -16.02 3.55 5.03
CA GLU A 162 -15.97 3.90 6.45
C GLU A 162 -15.81 2.64 7.33
N GLY A 163 -14.99 2.73 8.38
CA GLY A 163 -14.86 1.66 9.39
C GLY A 163 -13.69 0.68 9.22
N ALA A 164 -12.81 0.86 8.22
CA ALA A 164 -11.54 0.13 8.14
C ALA A 164 -10.37 1.12 8.01
N PRO A 165 -9.43 1.19 8.97
CA PRO A 165 -8.24 2.05 8.91
C PRO A 165 -7.37 1.88 7.65
N VAL A 166 -7.41 0.69 7.05
CA VAL A 166 -6.71 0.35 5.79
C VAL A 166 -7.21 1.19 4.59
N ASN A 167 -8.42 1.77 4.68
CA ASN A 167 -9.05 2.49 3.58
C ASN A 167 -8.61 3.94 3.46
N VAL A 168 -8.27 4.63 4.55
CA VAL A 168 -7.75 6.02 4.45
C VAL A 168 -6.43 6.03 3.69
N ALA A 169 -5.60 5.03 3.92
CA ALA A 169 -4.28 4.92 3.29
C ALA A 169 -4.32 4.25 1.91
N THR A 170 -5.27 3.34 1.65
CA THR A 170 -5.59 2.90 0.28
C THR A 170 -6.11 4.09 -0.53
N VAL A 171 -7.10 4.84 -0.03
CA VAL A 171 -7.60 6.05 -0.70
C VAL A 171 -6.49 7.10 -0.86
N ALA A 172 -5.54 7.26 0.06
CA ALA A 172 -4.41 8.17 -0.12
C ALA A 172 -3.40 7.69 -1.18
N LEU A 173 -3.06 6.40 -1.19
CA LEU A 173 -2.22 5.78 -2.23
C LEU A 173 -2.89 5.84 -3.60
N LEU A 174 -4.20 5.58 -3.65
CA LEU A 174 -5.03 5.74 -4.84
C LEU A 174 -5.17 7.22 -5.23
N ASN A 175 -5.34 8.15 -4.30
CA ASN A 175 -5.39 9.60 -4.55
C ASN A 175 -4.08 10.08 -5.21
N PHE A 176 -2.94 9.60 -4.71
CA PHE A 176 -1.61 9.90 -5.27
C PHE A 176 -1.39 9.25 -6.64
N MET A 177 -1.67 7.95 -6.79
CA MET A 177 -1.43 7.22 -8.04
C MET A 177 -2.43 7.59 -9.15
N TRP A 178 -3.66 7.95 -8.79
CA TRP A 178 -4.78 8.13 -9.72
C TRP A 178 -5.27 9.57 -9.84
N HIS A 179 -4.61 10.54 -9.18
CA HIS A 179 -5.01 11.95 -9.14
C HIS A 179 -6.50 12.11 -8.84
N LEU A 180 -6.95 11.40 -7.81
CA LEU A 180 -8.35 11.38 -7.47
C LEU A 180 -8.80 12.77 -7.01
N GLN A 181 -9.89 13.24 -7.59
CA GLN A 181 -10.59 14.45 -7.22
C GLN A 181 -11.78 14.05 -6.37
N LYS A 182 -12.06 14.81 -5.31
CA LYS A 182 -13.32 14.65 -4.56
C LYS A 182 -14.50 14.85 -5.51
N ALA A 183 -15.50 13.98 -5.39
CA ALA A 183 -16.79 14.18 -6.01
C ALA A 183 -17.43 15.47 -5.49
N THR A 184 -18.19 16.14 -6.34
CA THR A 184 -19.10 17.21 -5.91
C THR A 184 -20.24 16.62 -5.08
N ASP A 185 -20.90 17.44 -4.27
CA ASP A 185 -22.07 16.99 -3.49
C ASP A 185 -23.19 16.48 -4.41
N GLU A 186 -23.36 17.10 -5.59
CA GLU A 186 -24.29 16.63 -6.62
C GLU A 186 -23.91 15.23 -7.15
N GLU A 187 -22.64 15.02 -7.50
CA GLU A 187 -22.15 13.73 -7.98
C GLU A 187 -22.29 12.63 -6.93
N LYS A 188 -21.92 12.94 -5.68
CA LYS A 188 -22.06 12.00 -4.57
C LYS A 188 -23.53 11.66 -4.30
N SER A 189 -24.42 12.65 -4.33
CA SER A 189 -25.85 12.41 -4.18
C SER A 189 -26.44 11.59 -5.34
N GLN A 190 -25.92 11.77 -6.56
CA GLN A 190 -26.46 11.12 -7.76
C GLN A 190 -25.92 9.69 -7.94
N TYR A 191 -24.66 9.45 -7.61
CA TYR A 191 -23.93 8.23 -7.98
C TYR A 191 -23.26 7.52 -6.79
N GLY A 192 -23.29 8.10 -5.58
CA GLY A 192 -22.77 7.46 -4.36
C GLY A 192 -21.26 7.47 -4.18
N TYR A 193 -20.47 7.79 -5.21
CA TYR A 193 -19.01 7.80 -5.10
C TYR A 193 -18.44 9.05 -4.43
N ASP A 194 -17.30 8.89 -3.76
CA ASP A 194 -16.60 9.96 -3.04
C ASP A 194 -15.49 10.62 -3.86
N TYR A 195 -14.89 9.86 -4.78
CA TYR A 195 -13.74 10.30 -5.56
C TYR A 195 -13.84 9.84 -7.01
N LYS A 196 -13.22 10.62 -7.91
CA LYS A 196 -13.08 10.28 -9.33
C LYS A 196 -11.67 10.56 -9.84
N GLY A 197 -11.14 9.71 -10.70
CA GLY A 197 -9.82 9.91 -11.30
C GLY A 197 -9.40 8.75 -12.19
N GLY A 198 -8.12 8.65 -12.54
CA GLY A 198 -7.65 7.64 -13.50
C GLY A 198 -8.33 7.78 -14.86
N ASN A 199 -7.88 8.79 -15.59
CA ASN A 199 -8.43 9.24 -16.85
C ASN A 199 -8.21 8.22 -17.98
N ILE A 200 -9.19 8.03 -18.87
CA ILE A 200 -9.15 6.96 -19.89
C ILE A 200 -9.46 7.54 -21.27
N ALA A 201 -8.80 7.00 -22.29
CA ALA A 201 -9.22 7.13 -23.67
C ALA A 201 -9.68 5.76 -24.20
N SER A 202 -10.95 5.64 -24.54
CA SER A 202 -11.59 4.36 -24.84
C SER A 202 -12.12 4.31 -26.27
N HIS A 203 -11.89 3.21 -26.96
CA HIS A 203 -12.35 2.98 -28.33
C HIS A 203 -12.28 1.50 -28.68
N ARG A 204 -12.98 1.11 -29.74
CA ARG A 204 -12.84 -0.22 -30.31
C ARG A 204 -11.47 -0.38 -30.98
N ALA A 205 -10.80 -1.49 -30.69
CA ALA A 205 -9.50 -1.84 -31.25
C ALA A 205 -9.24 -3.36 -31.14
N PRO A 206 -8.22 -3.89 -31.84
CA PRO A 206 -7.73 -5.23 -31.57
C PRO A 206 -7.26 -5.37 -30.11
N SER A 207 -7.22 -6.57 -29.55
CA SER A 207 -6.60 -6.77 -28.23
C SER A 207 -5.08 -6.55 -28.31
N ILE A 208 -4.52 -5.90 -27.28
CA ILE A 208 -3.07 -5.84 -27.03
C ILE A 208 -2.55 -7.08 -26.30
N TYR A 209 -3.43 -7.85 -25.68
CA TYR A 209 -3.05 -9.03 -24.90
C TYR A 209 -2.97 -10.24 -25.82
N PRO A 210 -1.80 -10.87 -25.93
CA PRO A 210 -1.60 -11.96 -26.89
C PRO A 210 -2.46 -13.19 -26.59
N GLY A 211 -2.92 -13.35 -25.35
CA GLY A 211 -3.74 -14.49 -24.95
C GLY A 211 -5.19 -14.43 -25.45
N THR A 212 -5.69 -13.28 -25.92
CA THR A 212 -7.06 -13.14 -26.45
C THR A 212 -7.07 -12.31 -27.75
N PRO A 213 -6.56 -12.84 -28.88
CA PRO A 213 -6.46 -12.10 -30.14
C PRO A 213 -7.84 -11.88 -30.79
N ARG A 214 -8.53 -10.82 -30.37
CA ARG A 214 -9.88 -10.44 -30.84
C ARG A 214 -10.06 -8.93 -30.86
N GLU A 215 -11.15 -8.47 -31.47
CA GLU A 215 -11.62 -7.09 -31.29
C GLU A 215 -12.21 -6.90 -29.89
N VAL A 216 -11.90 -5.78 -29.26
CA VAL A 216 -12.32 -5.42 -27.91
C VAL A 216 -12.67 -3.94 -27.83
N PHE A 217 -13.39 -3.56 -26.79
CA PHE A 217 -13.49 -2.16 -26.40
C PHE A 217 -12.32 -1.84 -25.46
N ARG A 218 -11.30 -1.16 -25.98
CA ARG A 218 -10.03 -0.89 -25.29
C ARG A 218 -10.11 0.42 -24.51
N LEU A 219 -9.63 0.41 -23.28
CA LEU A 219 -9.56 1.53 -22.35
C LEU A 219 -8.09 1.83 -22.06
N ASN A 220 -7.54 2.85 -22.70
CA ASN A 220 -6.11 3.15 -22.60
C ASN A 220 -5.83 4.31 -21.63
N TYR A 221 -5.11 4.02 -20.55
CA TYR A 221 -4.70 4.98 -19.52
C TYR A 221 -3.33 5.60 -19.80
N ARG A 222 -2.56 5.02 -20.73
CA ARG A 222 -1.14 5.29 -20.90
C ARG A 222 -0.84 6.54 -21.72
N TYR A 223 -1.85 7.12 -22.38
CA TYR A 223 -1.67 8.33 -23.17
C TYR A 223 -1.15 9.47 -22.28
N PRO A 224 0.04 10.04 -22.58
CA PRO A 224 0.66 11.03 -21.70
C PRO A 224 -0.21 12.26 -21.42
N ALA A 225 -1.02 12.68 -22.41
CA ALA A 225 -1.93 13.82 -22.29
C ALA A 225 -3.11 13.59 -21.33
N LEU A 226 -3.29 12.37 -20.82
CA LEU A 226 -4.26 12.04 -19.78
C LEU A 226 -3.78 12.42 -18.37
N GLY A 227 -2.47 12.64 -18.20
CA GLY A 227 -1.88 13.02 -16.93
C GLY A 227 -1.93 11.94 -15.85
N ASN A 228 -2.08 10.67 -16.23
CA ASN A 228 -2.06 9.56 -15.27
C ASN A 228 -0.64 9.24 -14.80
N PHE A 229 -0.51 8.88 -13.53
CA PHE A 229 0.74 8.46 -12.93
C PHE A 229 0.81 6.93 -12.80
N PRO A 230 1.99 6.35 -12.57
CA PRO A 230 2.11 4.95 -12.21
C PRO A 230 1.18 4.57 -11.04
N PRO A 231 0.51 3.39 -11.10
CA PRO A 231 0.68 2.36 -12.11
C PRO A 231 -0.24 2.53 -13.34
N LEU A 232 -1.17 3.49 -13.37
CA LEU A 232 -2.11 3.67 -14.51
C LEU A 232 -1.41 4.02 -15.82
N SER A 233 -0.25 4.68 -15.77
CA SER A 233 0.57 4.90 -16.96
C SER A 233 1.06 3.60 -17.62
N PHE A 234 0.88 2.46 -16.96
CA PHE A 234 1.20 1.12 -17.45
C PHE A 234 -0.04 0.26 -17.76
N LEU A 235 -1.25 0.76 -17.47
CA LEU A 235 -2.50 0.02 -17.58
C LEU A 235 -3.19 0.24 -18.93
N ILE A 236 -3.68 -0.84 -19.51
CA ILE A 236 -4.73 -0.85 -20.52
C ILE A 236 -5.79 -1.85 -20.05
N ASP A 237 -7.04 -1.41 -19.98
CA ASP A 237 -8.15 -2.34 -19.78
C ASP A 237 -8.74 -2.72 -21.15
N GLU A 238 -9.32 -3.90 -21.26
CA GLU A 238 -10.07 -4.34 -22.44
C GLU A 238 -11.40 -4.91 -22.00
N MET A 239 -12.48 -4.63 -22.72
CA MET A 239 -13.82 -5.04 -22.35
C MET A 239 -14.58 -5.71 -23.48
N VAL A 240 -15.46 -6.63 -23.10
CA VAL A 240 -16.45 -7.30 -23.94
C VAL A 240 -17.78 -7.35 -23.20
N GLN A 241 -18.88 -7.52 -23.93
CA GLN A 241 -20.20 -7.70 -23.34
C GLN A 241 -20.51 -9.20 -23.19
N ILE A 242 -20.84 -9.66 -21.99
CA ILE A 242 -21.10 -11.10 -21.72
C ILE A 242 -22.59 -11.42 -21.54
N ALA A 243 -23.38 -10.39 -21.24
CA ALA A 243 -24.84 -10.43 -21.16
C ALA A 243 -25.39 -9.04 -21.49
N ASP A 244 -26.70 -8.93 -21.66
CA ASP A 244 -27.35 -7.63 -21.88
C ASP A 244 -26.97 -6.66 -20.75
N GLY A 245 -26.46 -5.48 -21.13
CA GLY A 245 -26.00 -4.44 -20.21
C GLY A 245 -24.89 -4.84 -19.22
N MET A 246 -24.14 -5.92 -19.45
CA MET A 246 -23.08 -6.37 -18.56
C MET A 246 -21.77 -6.64 -19.29
N PHE A 247 -20.73 -5.93 -18.86
CA PHE A 247 -19.45 -5.82 -19.54
C PHE A 247 -18.35 -6.41 -18.66
N LEU A 248 -17.68 -7.45 -19.16
CA LEU A 248 -16.53 -8.05 -18.52
C LEU A 248 -15.26 -7.40 -19.06
N GLY A 249 -14.46 -6.86 -18.15
CA GLY A 249 -13.17 -6.29 -18.43
C GLY A 249 -12.02 -7.15 -17.95
N GLN A 250 -10.91 -7.13 -18.67
CA GLN A 250 -9.61 -7.60 -18.20
C GLN A 250 -8.67 -6.41 -17.99
N ALA A 251 -7.92 -6.43 -16.88
CA ALA A 251 -6.91 -5.42 -16.56
C ALA A 251 -5.55 -5.89 -17.07
N ILE A 252 -4.88 -5.12 -17.92
CA ILE A 252 -3.63 -5.54 -18.57
C ILE A 252 -2.52 -4.51 -18.28
N PHE A 253 -1.44 -4.96 -17.65
CA PHE A 253 -0.30 -4.10 -17.33
C PHE A 253 0.90 -4.40 -18.22
N ALA A 254 1.59 -3.34 -18.65
CA ALA A 254 2.94 -3.47 -19.19
C ALA A 254 3.88 -3.97 -18.09
N THR A 255 4.68 -5.00 -18.37
CA THR A 255 5.64 -5.56 -17.39
C THR A 255 7.08 -5.12 -17.63
N THR A 256 7.27 -4.25 -18.63
CA THR A 256 8.58 -3.70 -19.00
C THR A 256 8.44 -2.23 -19.40
N LYS A 257 9.57 -1.57 -19.70
CA LYS A 257 9.61 -0.20 -20.23
C LYS A 257 9.04 0.85 -19.26
N PHE A 258 9.12 0.61 -17.96
CA PHE A 258 8.56 1.49 -16.91
C PHE A 258 9.14 2.90 -16.88
N LEU A 259 10.39 3.07 -17.33
CA LEU A 259 11.09 4.36 -17.36
C LEU A 259 10.96 5.09 -18.70
N GLU A 260 10.33 4.45 -19.70
CA GLU A 260 10.16 5.01 -21.03
C GLU A 260 8.76 5.63 -21.18
N ARG A 261 8.66 6.74 -21.90
CA ARG A 261 7.36 7.34 -22.23
C ARG A 261 6.59 6.40 -23.16
N PHE A 262 5.30 6.19 -22.87
CA PHE A 262 4.44 5.36 -23.70
C PHE A 262 4.39 5.88 -25.15
N ASN A 263 4.63 4.98 -26.10
CA ASN A 263 4.52 5.22 -27.53
C ASN A 263 3.31 4.43 -28.08
N PRO A 264 2.19 5.08 -28.39
CA PRO A 264 0.99 4.41 -28.89
C PRO A 264 1.16 3.80 -30.30
N LYS A 265 2.23 4.14 -31.02
CA LYS A 265 2.55 3.59 -32.36
C LYS A 265 3.54 2.42 -32.31
N ALA A 266 4.09 2.10 -31.13
CA ALA A 266 4.97 0.96 -30.99
C ALA A 266 4.19 -0.36 -31.07
N ASP A 267 4.87 -1.43 -31.49
CA ASP A 267 4.30 -2.77 -31.46
C ASP A 267 3.92 -3.15 -30.00
N PRO A 268 2.69 -3.62 -29.72
CA PRO A 268 2.26 -3.96 -28.37
C PRO A 268 3.17 -4.96 -27.65
N SER A 269 3.80 -5.89 -28.38
CA SER A 269 4.71 -6.88 -27.80
C SER A 269 5.92 -6.25 -27.09
N THR A 270 6.31 -5.03 -27.48
CA THR A 270 7.40 -4.25 -26.88
C THR A 270 7.19 -4.03 -25.37
N TYR A 271 5.95 -4.01 -24.91
CA TYR A 271 5.60 -3.71 -23.52
C TYR A 271 5.39 -4.96 -22.65
N HIS A 272 5.43 -6.16 -23.25
CA HIS A 272 5.23 -7.45 -22.57
C HIS A 272 4.00 -7.43 -21.66
N TYR A 273 2.85 -7.11 -22.25
CA TYR A 273 1.61 -7.01 -21.52
C TYR A 273 1.18 -8.35 -20.92
N GLN A 274 0.79 -8.32 -19.65
CA GLN A 274 0.21 -9.47 -18.94
C GLN A 274 -1.13 -9.07 -18.36
N ASN A 275 -2.04 -10.05 -18.25
CA ASN A 275 -3.34 -9.82 -17.64
C ASN A 275 -3.23 -9.97 -16.11
N PHE A 276 -3.73 -8.96 -15.39
CA PHE A 276 -3.69 -8.74 -13.95
C PHE A 276 -5.06 -8.90 -13.29
N GLY A 277 -6.04 -9.45 -13.99
CA GLY A 277 -7.33 -9.85 -13.44
C GLY A 277 -8.50 -9.31 -14.23
N TYR A 278 -9.66 -9.28 -13.58
CA TYR A 278 -10.92 -8.95 -14.22
C TYR A 278 -11.73 -7.96 -13.38
N PHE A 279 -12.55 -7.19 -14.07
CA PHE A 279 -13.56 -6.32 -13.48
C PHE A 279 -14.86 -6.45 -14.27
N LEU A 280 -15.98 -6.07 -13.66
CA LEU A 280 -17.30 -6.10 -14.27
C LEU A 280 -17.90 -4.70 -14.18
N LEU A 281 -18.54 -4.25 -15.26
CA LEU A 281 -19.39 -3.07 -15.29
C LEU A 281 -20.80 -3.47 -15.72
N PHE A 282 -21.81 -2.79 -15.21
CA PHE A 282 -23.19 -3.12 -15.54
C PHE A 282 -24.10 -1.89 -15.62
N GLU A 283 -25.13 -2.00 -16.46
CA GLU A 283 -26.14 -0.98 -16.71
C GLU A 283 -27.11 -0.81 -15.54
N PRO A 284 -27.83 0.33 -15.47
CA PRO A 284 -28.70 0.65 -14.33
C PRO A 284 -29.76 -0.39 -13.97
N PHE A 285 -30.20 -1.24 -14.90
CA PHE A 285 -31.19 -2.28 -14.58
C PHE A 285 -30.62 -3.41 -13.70
N TRP A 286 -29.29 -3.60 -13.66
CA TRP A 286 -28.63 -4.53 -12.74
C TRP A 286 -28.53 -3.98 -11.31
N ASN A 287 -28.82 -2.70 -11.09
CA ASN A 287 -28.58 -2.02 -9.81
C ASN A 287 -29.32 -2.65 -8.64
N ALA A 288 -30.54 -3.14 -8.82
CA ALA A 288 -31.30 -3.77 -7.74
C ALA A 288 -30.62 -5.05 -7.25
N GLU A 289 -30.14 -5.87 -8.18
CA GLU A 289 -29.42 -7.11 -7.88
C GLU A 289 -28.02 -6.83 -7.32
N ALA A 290 -27.33 -5.83 -7.87
CA ALA A 290 -26.04 -5.38 -7.36
C ALA A 290 -26.13 -4.84 -5.92
N LYS A 291 -27.16 -4.05 -5.59
CA LYS A 291 -27.43 -3.59 -4.21
C LYS A 291 -27.63 -4.75 -3.24
N ARG A 292 -28.37 -5.79 -3.67
CA ARG A 292 -28.61 -7.01 -2.87
C ARG A 292 -27.31 -7.75 -2.57
N LEU A 293 -26.44 -7.89 -3.57
CA LEU A 293 -25.26 -8.75 -3.49
C LEU A 293 -24.00 -8.03 -3.00
N PHE A 294 -23.87 -6.73 -3.31
CA PHE A 294 -22.69 -5.89 -3.11
C PHE A 294 -23.09 -4.56 -2.43
N PRO A 295 -23.59 -4.59 -1.19
CA PRO A 295 -24.05 -3.39 -0.48
C PRO A 295 -22.97 -2.31 -0.30
N PHE A 296 -21.69 -2.68 -0.43
CA PHE A 296 -20.55 -1.77 -0.35
C PHE A 296 -20.44 -0.76 -1.51
N LEU A 297 -21.20 -0.95 -2.58
CA LEU A 297 -21.25 0.02 -3.68
C LEU A 297 -21.99 1.30 -3.28
N GLU A 298 -22.68 1.32 -2.13
CA GLU A 298 -23.37 2.50 -1.54
C GLU A 298 -24.27 3.24 -2.55
N MET A 299 -24.87 2.47 -3.46
CA MET A 299 -25.68 2.98 -4.55
C MET A 299 -26.91 3.71 -3.98
N PRO A 300 -27.10 5.02 -4.24
CA PRO A 300 -28.17 5.78 -3.61
C PRO A 300 -29.57 5.19 -3.91
N ASP A 301 -30.42 5.11 -2.89
CA ASP A 301 -31.88 5.11 -3.07
C ASP A 301 -32.32 6.57 -3.14
N VAL A 302 -33.16 6.94 -4.10
CA VAL A 302 -33.48 8.36 -4.36
C VAL A 302 -33.96 9.09 -3.07
N ALA A 303 -33.09 9.98 -2.59
CA ALA A 303 -33.19 11.13 -1.67
C ALA A 303 -33.79 10.99 -0.25
N VAL A 304 -33.05 11.46 0.78
CA VAL A 304 -33.44 12.35 1.92
C VAL A 304 -32.15 12.88 2.64
N PRO A 305 -32.12 14.11 3.19
CA PRO A 305 -30.90 14.89 3.47
C PRO A 305 -30.26 14.67 4.85
N ALA A 306 -29.00 15.10 4.94
CA ALA A 306 -28.08 14.96 6.08
C ALA A 306 -28.45 15.80 7.32
N GLU A 307 -28.28 15.22 8.51
CA GLU A 307 -28.26 15.93 9.80
C GLU A 307 -26.87 15.89 10.46
N THR A 308 -26.61 17.00 11.16
CA THR A 308 -25.39 17.53 11.81
C THR A 308 -24.75 16.68 12.94
N PRO A 309 -23.49 16.96 13.32
CA PRO A 309 -22.67 16.12 14.20
C PRO A 309 -22.93 16.35 15.69
N GLN A 310 -22.88 15.27 16.48
CA GLN A 310 -22.93 15.33 17.94
C GLN A 310 -21.55 15.14 18.61
N THR A 311 -21.30 16.12 19.47
CA THR A 311 -20.34 16.34 20.55
C THR A 311 -19.71 15.14 21.28
N SER A 312 -18.43 15.34 21.56
CA SER A 312 -17.48 14.63 22.42
C SER A 312 -17.93 14.38 23.88
N ALA A 313 -17.48 13.24 24.43
CA ALA A 313 -17.51 12.89 25.86
C ALA A 313 -16.11 13.08 26.52
N PRO A 314 -16.00 13.18 27.87
CA PRO A 314 -14.90 13.86 28.54
C PRO A 314 -13.66 13.00 28.82
N ALA A 315 -12.52 13.69 28.92
CA ALA A 315 -11.20 13.14 29.24
C ALA A 315 -11.09 12.59 30.67
N VAL A 316 -10.42 11.44 30.80
CA VAL A 316 -10.03 10.82 32.06
C VAL A 316 -8.81 11.55 32.66
N ALA A 317 -8.86 11.86 33.95
CA ALA A 317 -7.83 12.60 34.67
C ALA A 317 -6.48 11.86 34.71
N ALA A 318 -5.40 12.59 34.43
CA ALA A 318 -4.03 12.10 34.47
C ALA A 318 -3.50 12.02 35.91
N THR A 319 -2.92 10.88 36.26
CA THR A 319 -2.03 10.73 37.43
C THR A 319 -0.69 11.42 37.16
N SER A 320 -0.16 12.11 38.17
CA SER A 320 1.14 12.80 38.10
C SER A 320 2.27 11.81 37.77
N PRO A 321 3.12 12.08 36.75
CA PRO A 321 4.23 11.22 36.43
C PRO A 321 5.31 11.26 37.51
N THR A 322 5.99 10.13 37.69
CA THR A 322 7.28 10.03 38.36
C THR A 322 8.36 10.79 37.55
N ASP A 323 9.36 11.34 38.23
CA ASP A 323 10.43 12.21 37.68
C ASP A 323 11.06 11.71 36.36
N LYS A 324 11.25 10.38 36.22
CA LYS A 324 11.80 9.72 35.02
C LYS A 324 11.08 10.11 33.71
N PHE A 325 9.75 10.24 33.70
CA PHE A 325 9.00 10.39 32.45
C PHE A 325 8.97 11.83 31.89
N SER A 326 9.36 12.81 32.71
CA SER A 326 9.39 14.23 32.37
C SER A 326 10.81 14.79 32.16
N THR A 327 11.84 14.04 32.54
CA THR A 327 13.23 14.53 32.60
C THR A 327 14.04 14.01 31.41
N LEU A 328 14.58 14.94 30.60
CA LEU A 328 15.50 14.62 29.50
C LEU A 328 16.91 14.33 30.03
N THR A 329 17.58 13.34 29.45
CA THR A 329 18.99 13.03 29.69
C THR A 329 19.79 13.36 28.43
N LEU A 330 20.41 14.54 28.41
CA LEU A 330 21.05 15.13 27.22
C LEU A 330 22.58 15.21 27.39
N ALA A 331 23.30 15.29 26.28
CA ALA A 331 24.76 15.40 26.28
C ALA A 331 25.23 16.73 26.89
N ASP A 332 26.23 16.64 27.77
CA ASP A 332 26.93 17.79 28.35
C ASP A 332 28.46 17.55 28.31
N PRO A 333 29.23 18.34 27.52
CA PRO A 333 28.77 19.39 26.62
C PRO A 333 27.92 18.83 25.48
N VAL A 334 27.13 19.70 24.84
CA VAL A 334 26.34 19.35 23.66
C VAL A 334 27.23 18.77 22.56
N ASP A 335 26.75 17.68 21.94
CA ASP A 335 27.41 16.99 20.84
C ASP A 335 26.48 16.98 19.62
N GLY A 336 26.84 17.71 18.55
CA GLY A 336 26.02 17.87 17.34
C GLY A 336 25.43 19.26 17.16
N ASN A 337 24.45 19.37 16.26
CA ASN A 337 23.84 20.64 15.87
C ASN A 337 22.57 20.94 16.69
N VAL A 338 22.72 21.50 17.89
CA VAL A 338 21.58 21.83 18.76
C VAL A 338 21.24 23.32 18.69
N ASP A 339 20.00 23.60 18.30
CA ASP A 339 19.38 24.92 18.44
C ASP A 339 18.77 25.04 19.85
N SER A 340 19.35 25.90 20.69
CA SER A 340 18.90 26.09 22.08
C SER A 340 17.45 26.55 22.18
N ALA A 341 16.98 27.40 21.25
CA ALA A 341 15.60 27.90 21.27
C ALA A 341 14.60 26.79 20.93
N LYS A 342 14.94 25.91 19.97
CA LYS A 342 14.12 24.73 19.66
C LYS A 342 14.13 23.71 20.78
N LEU A 343 15.27 23.51 21.44
CA LEU A 343 15.35 22.61 22.60
C LEU A 343 14.52 23.12 23.79
N ASP A 344 14.50 24.44 24.02
CA ASP A 344 13.63 25.05 25.02
C ASP A 344 12.14 24.90 24.66
N ALA A 345 11.80 25.02 23.37
CA ALA A 345 10.44 24.72 22.90
C ALA A 345 10.05 23.25 23.18
N VAL A 346 10.94 22.29 22.93
CA VAL A 346 10.71 20.87 23.27
C VAL A 346 10.46 20.70 24.77
N ARG A 347 11.19 21.41 25.65
CA ARG A 347 10.96 21.37 27.10
C ARG A 347 9.58 21.90 27.49
N VAL A 348 9.13 22.98 26.85
CA VAL A 348 7.78 23.53 27.03
C VAL A 348 6.71 22.55 26.54
N ASP A 349 6.96 21.87 25.42
CA ASP A 349 6.03 20.87 24.87
C ASP A 349 5.92 19.65 25.80
N ILE A 350 7.03 19.19 26.41
CA ILE A 350 7.02 18.14 27.44
C ILE A 350 6.19 18.56 28.65
N GLN A 351 6.40 19.79 29.15
CA GLN A 351 5.63 20.32 30.28
C GLN A 351 4.14 20.40 29.97
N SER A 352 3.79 20.80 28.75
CA SER A 352 2.41 20.95 28.29
C SER A 352 1.72 19.60 28.08
N ALA A 353 2.44 18.62 27.52
CA ALA A 353 1.94 17.26 27.31
C ALA A 353 1.91 16.42 28.61
N GLY A 354 2.68 16.83 29.62
CA GLY A 354 2.81 16.19 30.92
C GLY A 354 3.93 15.15 31.02
N ASP A 355 4.36 14.55 29.90
CA ASP A 355 5.54 13.68 29.83
C ASP A 355 6.11 13.59 28.41
N ILE A 356 7.31 13.02 28.29
CA ILE A 356 8.05 12.91 27.01
C ILE A 356 7.30 12.02 26.01
N MET A 357 6.69 10.92 26.44
CA MET A 357 6.02 9.97 25.52
C MET A 357 4.73 10.57 24.94
N ARG A 358 3.97 11.35 25.72
CA ARG A 358 2.81 12.11 25.24
C ARG A 358 3.21 13.22 24.28
N MET A 359 4.33 13.90 24.53
CA MET A 359 4.88 14.87 23.59
C MET A 359 5.25 14.21 22.26
N LEU A 360 5.96 13.07 22.29
CA LEU A 360 6.33 12.34 21.08
C LEU A 360 5.10 11.81 20.32
N LYS A 361 4.07 11.36 21.03
CA LYS A 361 2.77 11.02 20.43
C LYS A 361 2.14 12.24 19.77
N SER A 362 2.11 13.38 20.44
CA SER A 362 1.56 14.63 19.87
C SER A 362 2.30 15.05 18.60
N TYR A 363 3.62 14.92 18.57
CA TYR A 363 4.43 15.17 17.37
C TYR A 363 4.10 14.19 16.25
N SER A 364 3.94 12.91 16.57
CA SER A 364 3.49 11.90 15.61
C SER A 364 2.12 12.26 15.05
N ASP A 365 1.13 12.54 15.90
CA ASP A 365 -0.23 12.91 15.52
C ASP A 365 -0.26 14.17 14.64
N GLU A 366 0.56 15.18 14.96
CA GLU A 366 0.68 16.43 14.18
C GLU A 366 1.28 16.17 12.80
N LEU A 367 2.42 15.45 12.73
CA LEU A 367 3.04 15.08 11.45
C LEU A 367 2.10 14.23 10.58
N MET A 368 1.35 13.32 11.21
CA MET A 368 0.32 12.54 10.53
C MET A 368 -0.78 13.43 9.96
N ALA A 369 -1.23 14.47 10.68
CA ALA A 369 -2.31 15.34 10.24
C ALA A 369 -1.87 16.35 9.16
N GLU A 370 -0.63 16.81 9.21
CA GLU A 370 -0.12 17.83 8.30
C GLU A 370 0.24 17.29 6.91
N HIS A 371 0.65 16.01 6.82
CA HIS A 371 1.14 15.37 5.59
C HIS A 371 2.28 16.12 4.89
N LYS A 372 3.05 16.96 5.59
CA LYS A 372 4.13 17.75 4.99
C LYS A 372 5.50 17.15 5.23
N THR A 373 6.38 17.25 4.24
CA THR A 373 7.81 16.87 4.38
C THR A 373 8.65 17.92 5.09
N VAL A 374 8.09 19.12 5.29
CA VAL A 374 8.68 20.23 6.05
C VAL A 374 7.70 20.63 7.13
N SER A 375 8.09 20.43 8.39
CA SER A 375 7.29 20.76 9.57
C SER A 375 8.22 21.22 10.70
N PRO A 376 7.82 22.22 11.51
CA PRO A 376 8.55 22.59 12.73
C PRO A 376 8.75 21.40 13.68
N VAL A 377 7.89 20.38 13.62
CA VAL A 377 8.02 19.17 14.42
C VAL A 377 9.26 18.36 14.03
N PHE A 378 9.58 18.25 12.73
CA PHE A 378 10.81 17.58 12.30
C PHE A 378 12.06 18.30 12.81
N ASP A 379 12.05 19.63 12.81
CA ASP A 379 13.14 20.43 13.37
C ASP A 379 13.31 20.18 14.89
N LYS A 380 12.20 20.03 15.62
CA LYS A 380 12.21 19.68 17.05
C LYS A 380 12.75 18.27 17.29
N LEU A 381 12.31 17.28 16.50
CA LEU A 381 12.81 15.90 16.56
C LEU A 381 14.31 15.83 16.24
N HIS A 382 14.76 16.53 15.20
CA HIS A 382 16.17 16.63 14.84
C HIS A 382 17.00 17.30 15.95
N THR A 383 16.49 18.38 16.55
CA THR A 383 17.15 19.05 17.68
C THR A 383 17.24 18.13 18.90
N LEU A 384 16.17 17.41 19.22
CA LEU A 384 16.13 16.48 20.34
C LEU A 384 17.10 15.30 20.13
N PHE A 385 17.15 14.75 18.91
CA PHE A 385 18.14 13.74 18.53
C PHE A 385 19.56 14.28 18.71
N ASN A 386 19.85 15.48 18.20
CA ASN A 386 21.18 16.08 18.34
C ASN A 386 21.56 16.34 19.80
N ALA A 387 20.60 16.69 20.66
CA ALA A 387 20.88 16.90 22.08
C ALA A 387 21.06 15.58 22.86
N GLY A 388 20.63 14.45 22.32
CA GLY A 388 20.71 13.14 22.99
C GLY A 388 22.15 12.63 23.18
N ILE A 389 22.33 11.70 24.10
CA ILE A 389 23.63 11.07 24.40
C ILE A 389 23.85 9.88 23.47
N ALA A 390 25.03 9.75 22.88
CA ALA A 390 25.42 8.54 22.14
C ALA A 390 25.58 7.35 23.10
N PRO A 391 24.73 6.31 23.02
CA PRO A 391 24.89 5.14 23.87
C PRO A 391 26.26 4.50 23.62
N GLN A 392 26.96 4.14 24.69
CA GLN A 392 28.25 3.44 24.57
C GLN A 392 28.05 1.92 24.45
N THR A 393 26.93 1.41 24.95
CA THR A 393 26.52 0.01 24.87
C THR A 393 25.00 -0.08 24.76
N MET A 394 24.53 -1.15 24.13
CA MET A 394 23.13 -1.57 24.14
C MET A 394 23.11 -3.08 24.25
N ASN A 395 22.31 -3.65 25.15
CA ASN A 395 22.29 -5.10 25.36
C ASN A 395 20.88 -5.57 25.66
N GLY A 396 20.54 -6.75 25.15
CA GLY A 396 19.23 -7.34 25.32
C GLY A 396 18.21 -6.76 24.35
N PHE A 397 16.95 -6.74 24.77
CA PHE A 397 15.82 -6.41 23.91
C PHE A 397 15.21 -5.06 24.31
N TYR A 398 14.97 -4.22 23.30
CA TYR A 398 14.31 -2.91 23.45
C TYR A 398 13.05 -2.87 22.60
N ARG A 399 11.97 -2.35 23.19
CA ARG A 399 10.67 -2.21 22.54
C ARG A 399 10.72 -1.10 21.50
N GLY A 400 10.20 -1.38 20.31
CA GLY A 400 10.18 -0.43 19.20
C GLY A 400 8.86 0.33 19.11
N ALA A 401 8.92 1.61 18.77
CA ALA A 401 7.78 2.38 18.30
C ALA A 401 8.19 3.29 17.14
N LEU A 402 7.32 3.56 16.19
CA LEU A 402 7.59 4.59 15.18
C LEU A 402 7.04 5.94 15.65
N VAL A 403 7.79 7.02 15.42
CA VAL A 403 7.31 8.40 15.57
C VAL A 403 6.78 8.94 14.24
N SER A 404 7.54 8.80 13.16
CA SER A 404 7.17 9.27 11.82
C SER A 404 8.05 8.67 10.73
N TRP A 405 7.56 8.68 9.50
CA TRP A 405 8.34 8.61 8.27
C TRP A 405 8.44 9.99 7.61
N GLN A 406 9.36 10.11 6.66
CA GLN A 406 9.59 11.25 5.79
C GLN A 406 9.79 10.74 4.36
N SER A 407 9.37 11.52 3.37
CA SER A 407 9.47 11.19 1.93
C SER A 407 10.57 12.01 1.24
N PRO A 408 11.87 11.69 1.44
CA PRO A 408 12.95 12.41 0.79
C PRO A 408 13.14 11.97 -0.67
N GLY A 409 14.05 12.63 -1.39
CA GLY A 409 14.49 12.23 -2.73
C GLY A 409 13.59 12.72 -3.87
N LEU A 410 13.22 11.84 -4.80
CA LEU A 410 12.38 12.16 -5.97
C LEU A 410 11.01 12.75 -5.61
N LEU A 411 10.53 12.48 -4.39
CA LEU A 411 9.23 12.95 -3.89
C LEU A 411 9.32 14.27 -3.10
N ALA A 412 10.52 14.67 -2.67
CA ALA A 412 10.73 15.90 -1.89
C ALA A 412 10.22 17.20 -2.57
N PRO A 413 10.28 17.37 -3.91
CA PRO A 413 9.75 18.56 -4.57
C PRO A 413 8.23 18.75 -4.46
N PHE A 414 7.49 17.71 -4.10
CA PHE A 414 6.03 17.78 -3.98
C PHE A 414 5.57 18.27 -2.60
N HIS A 415 6.48 18.46 -1.65
CA HIS A 415 6.23 18.88 -0.26
C HIS A 415 5.28 17.99 0.57
N GLU A 416 4.70 16.94 -0.01
CA GLU A 416 3.80 15.97 0.63
C GLU A 416 4.56 14.73 1.16
N ASN A 417 4.25 14.30 2.39
CA ASN A 417 4.90 13.19 3.09
C ASN A 417 4.16 11.86 2.90
N THR A 418 4.17 11.38 1.67
CA THR A 418 3.41 10.20 1.23
C THR A 418 3.82 8.88 1.89
N ILE A 419 5.09 8.73 2.31
CA ILE A 419 5.59 7.53 3.00
C ILE A 419 5.01 7.40 4.41
N ASP A 420 4.78 8.52 5.10
CA ASP A 420 4.19 8.54 6.45
C ASP A 420 2.72 8.13 6.43
N VAL A 421 2.00 8.56 5.41
CA VAL A 421 0.63 8.11 5.12
C VAL A 421 0.59 6.63 4.73
N ALA A 422 1.56 6.17 3.93
CA ALA A 422 1.68 4.75 3.57
C ALA A 422 2.01 3.88 4.78
N TRP A 423 2.85 4.35 5.71
CA TRP A 423 3.16 3.61 6.92
C TRP A 423 1.94 3.38 7.81
N GLN A 424 1.02 4.34 7.96
CA GLN A 424 -0.23 4.11 8.69
C GLN A 424 -1.05 2.94 8.07
N ALA A 425 -1.01 2.77 6.73
CA ALA A 425 -1.57 1.60 6.05
C ALA A 425 -0.84 0.31 6.39
N PHE A 426 0.49 0.35 6.28
CA PHE A 426 1.35 -0.82 6.39
C PHE A 426 1.65 -1.22 7.84
N ARG A 427 1.36 -0.35 8.82
CA ARG A 427 1.57 -0.57 10.25
C ARG A 427 0.72 -1.72 10.79
N PHE A 428 -0.49 -1.89 10.25
CA PHE A 428 -1.36 -3.05 10.48
C PHE A 428 -0.71 -4.37 10.03
N PHE A 429 0.23 -4.29 9.09
CA PHE A 429 0.95 -5.43 8.53
C PHE A 429 2.38 -5.51 9.05
N SER A 430 2.86 -4.52 9.82
CA SER A 430 4.21 -4.50 10.36
C SER A 430 4.25 -5.32 11.64
N PRO A 431 4.87 -6.52 11.63
CA PRO A 431 4.97 -7.35 12.82
C PRO A 431 6.07 -6.83 13.77
N TRP A 432 6.67 -5.66 13.49
CA TRP A 432 7.82 -5.14 14.23
C TRP A 432 7.48 -4.84 15.69
N THR A 433 8.28 -5.39 16.59
CA THR A 433 8.11 -5.25 18.06
C THR A 433 9.27 -4.52 18.72
N GLY A 434 10.41 -4.39 18.04
CA GLY A 434 11.61 -3.80 18.61
C GLY A 434 12.90 -4.34 18.01
N LYS A 435 13.99 -4.18 18.77
CA LYS A 435 15.32 -4.61 18.34
C LYS A 435 16.03 -5.32 19.48
N LYS A 436 16.80 -6.36 19.12
CA LYS A 436 17.65 -7.12 20.04
C LYS A 436 19.12 -6.85 19.74
N PHE A 437 19.92 -6.71 20.79
CA PHE A 437 21.34 -6.41 20.75
C PHE A 437 22.10 -7.48 21.52
N ASN A 438 22.97 -8.21 20.84
CA ASN A 438 23.81 -9.23 21.45
C ASN A 438 25.28 -8.87 21.23
N PRO A 439 26.12 -8.83 22.28
CA PRO A 439 27.56 -8.66 22.11
C PRO A 439 28.12 -9.72 21.17
N ILE A 440 29.08 -9.34 20.34
CA ILE A 440 29.84 -10.27 19.50
C ILE A 440 31.32 -10.16 19.74
N ASP A 441 32.03 -11.25 19.46
CA ASP A 441 33.48 -11.27 19.44
C ASP A 441 34.04 -10.82 18.09
N GLU A 442 35.36 -10.66 18.03
CA GLU A 442 36.08 -10.21 16.85
C GLU A 442 35.97 -11.20 15.67
N ALA A 443 35.92 -12.50 15.95
CA ALA A 443 35.85 -13.53 14.92
C ALA A 443 34.48 -13.52 14.21
N GLU A 444 33.38 -13.46 14.98
CA GLU A 444 32.04 -13.33 14.41
C GLU A 444 31.84 -11.97 13.75
N LEU A 445 32.37 -10.87 14.31
CA LEU A 445 32.33 -9.56 13.65
C LEU A 445 32.98 -9.60 12.26
N ALA A 446 34.18 -10.17 12.15
CA ALA A 446 34.88 -10.29 10.87
C ALA A 446 34.08 -11.12 9.86
N LYS A 447 33.40 -12.18 10.31
CA LYS A 447 32.52 -13.00 9.47
C LYS A 447 31.31 -12.22 8.96
N TRP A 448 30.63 -11.45 9.81
CA TRP A 448 29.42 -10.72 9.41
C TRP A 448 29.72 -9.47 8.58
N THR A 449 30.93 -8.92 8.66
CA THR A 449 31.35 -7.71 7.95
C THR A 449 32.35 -7.97 6.82
N GLU A 450 32.63 -9.24 6.51
CA GLU A 450 33.66 -9.65 5.54
C GLU A 450 35.04 -9.05 5.86
N GLY A 451 35.33 -8.83 7.14
CA GLY A 451 36.53 -8.14 7.64
C GLY A 451 36.54 -6.63 7.41
N GLY A 452 35.45 -6.06 6.90
CA GLY A 452 35.31 -4.62 6.62
C GLY A 452 35.19 -3.75 7.86
N GLU A 453 34.94 -4.34 9.03
CA GLU A 453 34.87 -3.62 10.30
C GLU A 453 35.73 -4.28 11.38
N PRO A 454 36.81 -3.62 11.86
CA PRO A 454 37.60 -4.14 12.96
C PRO A 454 36.87 -3.93 14.29
N MET A 455 37.13 -4.80 15.28
CA MET A 455 36.60 -4.60 16.64
C MET A 455 37.11 -3.28 17.24
N GLY A 456 38.42 -3.07 17.24
CA GLY A 456 39.04 -1.86 17.78
C GLY A 456 38.85 -1.73 19.30
N SER A 457 38.78 -0.49 19.79
CA SER A 457 38.51 -0.19 21.21
C SER A 457 37.03 -0.19 21.56
N ASP A 458 36.15 -0.07 20.57
CA ASP A 458 34.71 0.01 20.77
C ASP A 458 34.06 -1.38 20.65
N PRO A 459 33.06 -1.72 21.48
CA PRO A 459 32.34 -2.99 21.34
C PRO A 459 31.53 -3.05 20.05
N ALA A 460 31.25 -4.28 19.59
CA ALA A 460 30.33 -4.54 18.48
C ALA A 460 29.21 -5.47 18.92
N PHE A 461 28.07 -5.35 18.25
CA PHE A 461 26.88 -6.12 18.56
C PHE A 461 26.29 -6.71 17.28
N ASN A 462 25.90 -7.98 17.32
CA ASN A 462 25.06 -8.60 16.30
C ASN A 462 23.61 -8.44 16.76
N CYS A 463 22.86 -7.74 15.93
CA CYS A 463 21.55 -7.25 16.29
C CYS A 463 20.52 -7.68 15.26
N SER A 464 19.26 -7.61 15.65
CA SER A 464 18.14 -7.93 14.78
C SER A 464 16.92 -7.09 15.13
N ASN A 465 16.08 -6.87 14.14
CA ASN A 465 14.70 -6.49 14.39
C ASN A 465 13.95 -7.73 14.91
N THR A 466 13.03 -7.51 15.84
CA THR A 466 12.17 -8.57 16.38
C THR A 466 10.76 -8.38 15.85
N VAL A 467 10.08 -9.49 15.59
CA VAL A 467 8.76 -9.49 14.99
C VAL A 467 7.82 -10.47 15.69
N ALA A 468 6.55 -10.11 15.86
CA ALA A 468 5.51 -10.98 16.39
C ALA A 468 4.43 -11.23 15.33
N PHE A 469 4.02 -12.48 15.18
CA PHE A 469 3.05 -12.96 14.22
C PHE A 469 1.80 -13.46 14.94
N ARG A 470 1.01 -12.51 15.44
CA ARG A 470 -0.19 -12.77 16.23
C ARG A 470 -1.39 -13.06 15.35
N THR A 471 -1.49 -12.40 14.20
CA THR A 471 -2.59 -12.57 13.25
C THR A 471 -2.26 -13.58 12.15
N LEU A 472 -3.29 -14.14 11.48
CA LEU A 472 -3.09 -15.01 10.30
C LEU A 472 -2.33 -14.28 9.19
N LYS A 473 -2.55 -12.97 9.03
CA LYS A 473 -1.88 -12.12 8.04
C LYS A 473 -0.40 -11.91 8.36
N GLU A 474 -0.05 -11.71 9.62
CA GLU A 474 1.34 -11.61 10.07
C GLU A 474 2.07 -12.97 9.92
N LYS A 475 1.42 -14.08 10.25
CA LYS A 475 1.96 -15.43 10.03
C LYS A 475 2.23 -15.71 8.56
N PHE A 476 1.37 -15.22 7.67
CA PHE A 476 1.60 -15.31 6.23
C PHE A 476 2.76 -14.41 5.77
N THR A 477 2.89 -13.19 6.33
CA THR A 477 4.04 -12.29 6.07
C THR A 477 5.37 -12.96 6.41
N ARG A 478 5.41 -13.78 7.46
CA ARG A 478 6.55 -14.64 7.80
C ARG A 478 6.93 -15.57 6.65
N ASP A 479 5.95 -16.26 6.09
CA ASP A 479 6.17 -17.26 5.04
C ASP A 479 6.59 -16.61 3.71
N VAL A 480 6.00 -15.46 3.35
CA VAL A 480 6.43 -14.64 2.20
C VAL A 480 7.87 -14.15 2.39
N SER A 481 8.21 -13.66 3.58
CA SER A 481 9.57 -13.17 3.87
C SER A 481 10.60 -14.29 3.75
N LYS A 482 10.29 -15.49 4.25
CA LYS A 482 11.13 -16.69 4.10
C LYS A 482 11.31 -17.08 2.63
N LEU A 483 10.24 -17.03 1.83
CA LEU A 483 10.28 -17.36 0.40
C LEU A 483 11.07 -16.32 -0.42
N ALA A 484 10.97 -15.04 -0.05
CA ALA A 484 11.77 -13.95 -0.63
C ALA A 484 13.27 -14.02 -0.25
N GLY A 485 13.67 -15.04 0.51
CA GLY A 485 15.05 -15.26 0.92
C GLY A 485 15.51 -14.36 2.07
N THR A 486 14.57 -13.68 2.76
CA THR A 486 14.90 -12.88 3.94
C THR A 486 15.39 -13.80 5.05
N ARG A 487 16.58 -13.53 5.59
CA ARG A 487 17.07 -14.26 6.76
C ARG A 487 16.12 -14.02 7.93
N MET A 488 15.58 -15.10 8.47
CA MET A 488 14.69 -15.07 9.61
C MET A 488 15.03 -16.22 10.57
N GLU A 489 15.18 -15.91 11.85
CA GLU A 489 15.51 -16.86 12.89
C GLU A 489 14.39 -16.87 13.92
N ASP A 490 13.87 -18.05 14.26
CA ASP A 490 12.78 -18.15 15.24
C ASP A 490 13.28 -17.79 16.63
N ALA A 491 12.43 -17.10 17.40
CA ALA A 491 12.72 -16.80 18.80
C ALA A 491 12.78 -18.09 19.63
N THR A 492 13.64 -18.14 20.64
CA THR A 492 13.63 -19.25 21.59
C THR A 492 12.35 -19.24 22.43
N PRO A 493 11.94 -20.38 23.01
CA PRO A 493 10.78 -20.43 23.90
C PRO A 493 10.85 -19.41 25.05
N GLU A 494 12.04 -19.20 25.60
CA GLU A 494 12.30 -18.25 26.68
C GLU A 494 12.12 -16.80 26.18
N GLU A 495 12.63 -16.47 25.00
CA GLU A 495 12.45 -15.15 24.39
C GLU A 495 10.99 -14.86 24.08
N HIS A 496 10.28 -15.84 23.51
CA HIS A 496 8.86 -15.72 23.23
C HIS A 496 8.05 -15.50 24.51
N GLN A 497 8.35 -16.27 25.57
CA GLN A 497 7.68 -16.14 26.86
C GLN A 497 7.99 -14.80 27.54
N GLN A 498 9.25 -14.36 27.52
CA GLN A 498 9.69 -13.18 28.25
C GLN A 498 9.34 -11.87 27.52
N TYR A 499 9.50 -11.85 26.19
CA TYR A 499 9.41 -10.63 25.39
C TYR A 499 8.25 -10.64 24.40
N GLY A 500 7.67 -11.79 24.07
CA GLY A 500 6.47 -11.87 23.24
C GLY A 500 6.68 -11.58 21.75
N TYR A 501 7.90 -11.74 21.23
CA TYR A 501 8.15 -11.80 19.79
C TYR A 501 8.34 -13.25 19.33
N ASP A 502 8.15 -13.49 18.03
CA ASP A 502 8.15 -14.83 17.42
C ASP A 502 9.42 -15.10 16.59
N ALA A 503 10.06 -14.06 16.06
CA ALA A 503 11.28 -14.21 15.27
C ALA A 503 12.16 -12.97 15.26
N HIS A 504 13.39 -13.17 14.79
CA HIS A 504 14.40 -12.20 14.42
C HIS A 504 14.48 -12.07 12.90
N THR A 505 14.60 -10.85 12.40
CA THR A 505 14.77 -10.54 10.98
C THR A 505 15.55 -9.24 10.83
N PHE A 506 15.90 -8.87 9.59
CA PHE A 506 16.60 -7.63 9.25
C PHE A 506 17.78 -7.37 10.19
N PHE A 507 18.79 -8.24 10.08
CA PHE A 507 19.95 -8.26 10.97
C PHE A 507 20.86 -7.07 10.69
N PHE A 508 21.58 -6.59 11.70
CA PHE A 508 22.49 -5.45 11.57
C PHE A 508 23.65 -5.52 12.56
N ILE A 509 24.71 -4.77 12.26
CA ILE A 509 25.84 -4.59 13.17
C ILE A 509 25.69 -3.27 13.91
N GLY A 510 25.64 -3.36 15.25
CA GLY A 510 25.53 -2.22 16.17
C GLY A 510 26.90 -1.72 16.62
N ARG A 511 27.16 -0.42 16.50
CA ARG A 511 28.46 0.18 16.85
C ARG A 511 28.30 1.56 17.53
N PRO A 512 28.89 1.78 18.71
CA PRO A 512 28.91 3.09 19.35
C PRO A 512 29.95 4.01 18.68
N ASN A 513 29.96 5.29 19.10
CA ASN A 513 31.02 6.28 18.80
C ASN A 513 31.27 6.59 17.31
N LYS A 514 30.34 6.19 16.43
CA LYS A 514 30.34 6.57 15.02
C LYS A 514 29.93 8.03 14.87
N ALA A 515 30.46 8.69 13.85
CA ALA A 515 29.98 10.01 13.46
C ALA A 515 28.67 9.86 12.69
N ALA A 516 27.72 10.76 12.96
CA ALA A 516 26.45 10.84 12.24
C ALA A 516 26.68 11.01 10.73
N MET A 517 25.82 10.36 9.95
CA MET A 517 25.90 10.22 8.50
C MET A 517 25.36 11.45 7.79
N LEU A 518 24.34 12.08 8.37
CA LEU A 518 23.71 13.26 7.80
C LEU A 518 24.57 14.50 8.09
N PRO A 519 24.93 15.29 7.06
CA PRO A 519 25.70 16.53 7.25
C PRO A 519 25.07 17.50 8.26
N GLU A 520 23.75 17.49 8.36
CA GLU A 520 22.95 18.35 9.24
C GLU A 520 23.25 18.11 10.73
N ASP A 521 23.68 16.91 11.11
CA ASP A 521 24.05 16.52 12.48
C ASP A 521 25.48 16.92 12.88
N LYS A 522 26.25 17.55 11.96
CA LYS A 522 27.60 18.10 12.20
C LYS A 522 28.59 17.13 12.86
N GLY A 523 28.54 15.85 12.49
CA GLY A 523 29.48 14.84 12.97
C GLY A 523 29.27 14.40 14.41
N LYS A 524 28.07 14.62 14.95
CA LYS A 524 27.59 14.10 16.24
C LYS A 524 27.99 12.64 16.46
N LYS A 525 28.36 12.26 17.67
CA LYS A 525 28.53 10.85 18.03
C LYS A 525 27.17 10.18 18.18
N ILE A 526 27.04 9.00 17.58
CA ILE A 526 25.82 8.19 17.59
C ILE A 526 26.16 6.73 17.84
N TYR A 527 25.14 5.94 18.17
CA TYR A 527 25.19 4.50 18.03
C TYR A 527 24.56 4.13 16.69
N GLN A 528 25.34 3.49 15.82
CA GLN A 528 24.97 3.17 14.44
C GLN A 528 24.45 1.74 14.32
N PHE A 529 23.42 1.55 13.50
CA PHE A 529 22.94 0.24 13.06
C PHE A 529 23.24 0.08 11.56
N ASN A 530 24.17 -0.80 11.18
CA ASN A 530 24.53 -1.00 9.78
C ASN A 530 23.93 -2.30 9.23
N TYR A 531 22.97 -2.18 8.31
CA TYR A 531 22.26 -3.29 7.67
C TYR A 531 22.89 -3.72 6.34
N ARG A 532 23.91 -3.01 5.86
CA ARG A 532 24.35 -3.10 4.45
C ARG A 532 25.32 -4.25 4.18
N TRP A 533 25.79 -4.92 5.22
CA TRP A 533 26.74 -6.03 5.08
C TRP A 533 26.11 -7.22 4.36
N LYS A 534 26.72 -7.66 3.26
CA LYS A 534 26.22 -8.75 2.42
C LYS A 534 25.95 -10.05 3.19
N PRO A 535 26.80 -10.48 4.15
CA PRO A 535 26.56 -11.69 4.94
C PRO A 535 25.27 -11.66 5.76
N LEU A 536 24.71 -10.48 6.06
CA LEU A 536 23.45 -10.34 6.79
C LEU A 536 22.24 -10.80 5.97
N LYS A 537 22.37 -10.81 4.62
CA LYS A 537 21.31 -11.20 3.66
C LYS A 537 20.01 -10.42 3.84
N ASN A 538 20.12 -9.12 4.13
CA ASN A 538 18.98 -8.22 4.11
C ASN A 538 18.53 -7.98 2.67
N ILE A 539 17.23 -7.95 2.45
CA ILE A 539 16.62 -7.60 1.17
C ILE A 539 16.34 -6.08 1.11
N PRO A 540 16.09 -5.50 -0.07
CA PRO A 540 15.56 -4.14 -0.16
C PRO A 540 14.23 -3.97 0.61
N PRO A 541 14.01 -2.81 1.25
CA PRO A 541 14.89 -1.64 1.27
C PRO A 541 16.01 -1.72 2.34
N ASP A 542 15.93 -2.65 3.31
CA ASP A 542 16.83 -2.71 4.48
C ASP A 542 18.32 -2.84 4.13
N CYS A 543 18.67 -3.47 3.00
CA CYS A 543 20.07 -3.51 2.54
C CYS A 543 20.66 -2.14 2.13
N PHE A 544 19.83 -1.09 2.06
CA PHE A 544 20.22 0.31 1.86
C PHE A 544 20.20 1.14 3.14
N CYS A 545 19.83 0.54 4.28
CA CYS A 545 19.58 1.23 5.54
C CYS A 545 20.83 1.38 6.40
N ILE A 546 20.96 2.54 7.05
CA ILE A 546 21.78 2.75 8.24
C ILE A 546 20.92 3.54 9.23
N ASP A 547 20.63 2.98 10.40
CA ASP A 547 19.96 3.75 11.46
C ASP A 547 21.00 4.38 12.38
N GLU A 548 20.60 5.47 13.03
CA GLU A 548 21.39 6.12 14.07
C GLU A 548 20.52 6.34 15.30
N ILE A 549 21.07 6.14 16.49
CA ILE A 549 20.30 6.30 17.72
C ILE A 549 21.05 7.08 18.79
N THR A 550 20.28 7.86 19.54
CA THR A 550 20.71 8.62 20.72
C THR A 550 19.77 8.36 21.88
N GLN A 551 20.27 8.42 23.11
CA GLN A 551 19.47 8.38 24.32
C GLN A 551 18.97 9.78 24.64
N ILE A 552 17.66 9.93 24.83
CA ILE A 552 17.02 11.23 25.11
C ILE A 552 16.47 11.31 26.55
N ALA A 553 16.26 10.16 27.18
CA ALA A 553 15.96 10.02 28.60
C ALA A 553 16.44 8.65 29.10
N GLU A 554 16.50 8.45 30.41
CA GLU A 554 16.85 7.14 30.99
C GLU A 554 15.92 6.04 30.44
N GLY A 555 16.50 5.08 29.70
CA GLY A 555 15.75 3.97 29.10
C GLY A 555 14.92 4.31 27.85
N LEU A 556 15.01 5.54 27.30
CA LEU A 556 14.33 5.96 26.07
C LEU A 556 15.31 6.53 25.06
N TYR A 557 15.25 5.99 23.85
CA TYR A 557 16.17 6.30 22.77
C TYR A 557 15.41 6.76 21.54
N LEU A 558 15.90 7.82 20.90
CA LEU A 558 15.37 8.37 19.65
C LEU A 558 16.31 8.00 18.50
N GLY A 559 15.75 7.33 17.51
CA GLY A 559 16.44 6.87 16.32
C GLY A 559 16.05 7.64 15.08
N GLN A 560 16.99 7.77 14.16
CA GLN A 560 16.80 8.22 12.78
C GLN A 560 16.92 7.03 11.83
N LEU A 561 15.99 6.96 10.88
CA LEU A 561 15.93 5.93 9.85
C LEU A 561 16.44 6.49 8.53
N ILE A 562 17.59 6.03 8.05
CA ILE A 562 18.33 6.68 6.96
C ILE A 562 18.61 5.66 5.85
N TYR A 563 18.20 5.96 4.62
CA TYR A 563 18.47 5.10 3.46
C TYR A 563 19.37 5.79 2.45
N ALA A 564 20.22 4.99 1.81
CA ALA A 564 20.91 5.40 0.60
C ALA A 564 19.87 5.68 -0.50
N THR A 565 20.04 6.77 -1.26
CA THR A 565 19.16 7.10 -2.39
C THR A 565 19.77 6.78 -3.75
N ASP A 566 21.07 6.45 -3.79
CA ASP A 566 21.74 5.95 -4.99
C ASP A 566 21.67 4.40 -5.03
N TRP A 567 20.48 3.86 -5.30
CA TRP A 567 20.18 2.42 -5.19
C TRP A 567 20.97 1.53 -6.17
N LEU A 568 21.50 2.11 -7.24
CA LEU A 568 22.29 1.38 -8.23
C LEU A 568 23.76 1.20 -7.80
N LYS A 569 24.22 1.91 -6.77
CA LYS A 569 25.59 1.83 -6.28
C LYS A 569 25.75 0.68 -5.27
N PRO A 570 26.57 -0.34 -5.56
CA PRO A 570 26.80 -1.44 -4.63
C PRO A 570 27.41 -0.98 -3.31
N TRP A 571 27.04 -1.64 -2.20
CA TRP A 571 27.68 -1.40 -0.91
C TRP A 571 29.14 -1.89 -0.91
N ASP A 572 30.02 -1.00 -0.47
CA ASP A 572 31.44 -1.23 -0.23
C ASP A 572 31.86 -0.37 0.98
N PRO A 573 32.34 -0.97 2.08
CA PRO A 573 32.75 -0.23 3.27
C PRO A 573 33.94 0.72 3.06
N GLN A 574 34.70 0.56 1.98
CA GLN A 574 35.81 1.46 1.63
C GLN A 574 35.36 2.69 0.84
N THR A 575 34.14 2.65 0.28
CA THR A 575 33.57 3.77 -0.46
C THR A 575 33.17 4.89 0.51
N PRO A 576 33.56 6.16 0.24
CA PRO A 576 33.09 7.29 1.02
C PRO A 576 31.58 7.32 1.12
N ILE A 577 31.07 7.37 2.36
CA ILE A 577 29.64 7.33 2.68
C ILE A 577 28.81 8.36 1.89
N ALA A 578 29.37 9.55 1.65
CA ALA A 578 28.71 10.63 0.91
C ALA A 578 28.29 10.21 -0.52
N GLU A 579 28.97 9.23 -1.12
CA GLU A 579 28.66 8.75 -2.47
C GLU A 579 27.34 7.97 -2.56
N TYR A 580 26.79 7.49 -1.44
CA TYR A 580 25.51 6.77 -1.38
C TYR A 580 24.29 7.70 -1.25
N LYS A 581 24.52 9.01 -1.08
CA LYS A 581 23.48 10.05 -1.00
C LYS A 581 22.40 9.71 0.03
N TYR A 582 22.80 9.40 1.25
CA TYR A 582 21.88 9.09 2.33
C TYR A 582 20.90 10.24 2.60
N LYS A 583 19.67 9.88 2.94
CA LYS A 583 18.61 10.82 3.34
C LYS A 583 17.85 10.26 4.53
N LEU A 584 17.31 11.15 5.35
CA LEU A 584 16.42 10.82 6.46
C LEU A 584 15.05 10.43 5.92
N PHE A 585 14.58 9.26 6.33
CA PHE A 585 13.26 8.71 6.01
C PHE A 585 12.37 8.59 7.23
N GLY A 586 12.81 8.88 8.45
CA GLY A 586 11.91 8.83 9.59
C GLY A 586 12.59 8.84 10.95
N TYR A 587 11.75 8.84 11.99
CA TYR A 587 12.13 8.77 13.39
C TYR A 587 11.44 7.58 14.08
N PHE A 588 12.18 6.85 14.89
CA PHE A 588 11.68 5.74 15.69
C PHE A 588 12.18 5.81 17.12
N LEU A 589 11.58 5.02 18.01
CA LEU A 589 11.96 4.89 19.40
C LEU A 589 12.41 3.47 19.69
N LEU A 590 13.42 3.35 20.53
CA LEU A 590 13.70 2.14 21.30
C LEU A 590 13.53 2.46 22.78
N MET A 591 12.92 1.56 23.54
CA MET A 591 12.56 1.85 24.91
C MET A 591 12.61 0.62 25.82
N ASP A 592 12.87 0.86 27.09
CA ASP A 592 12.73 -0.15 28.15
C ASP A 592 11.26 -0.49 28.43
N GLU A 593 11.04 -1.44 29.33
CA GLU A 593 9.70 -1.92 29.66
C GLU A 593 8.84 -0.85 30.37
N GLU A 594 9.42 0.05 31.18
CA GLU A 594 8.66 1.10 31.87
C GLU A 594 8.08 2.11 30.87
N TRP A 595 8.90 2.53 29.90
CA TRP A 595 8.46 3.37 28.79
C TRP A 595 7.47 2.65 27.88
N HIS A 596 7.66 1.35 27.63
CA HIS A 596 6.71 0.56 26.86
C HIS A 596 5.33 0.50 27.54
N GLN A 597 5.28 0.28 28.86
CA GLN A 597 4.03 0.34 29.62
C GLN A 597 3.38 1.72 29.55
N ARG A 598 4.17 2.80 29.56
CA ARG A 598 3.62 4.16 29.36
C ARG A 598 3.03 4.33 27.97
N ARG A 599 3.75 3.90 26.92
CA ARG A 599 3.29 3.90 25.53
C ARG A 599 1.97 3.13 25.37
N LEU A 600 1.88 1.92 25.93
CA LEU A 600 0.66 1.10 25.91
C LEU A 600 -0.55 1.85 26.51
N ARG A 601 -0.36 2.50 27.67
CA ARG A 601 -1.44 3.24 28.35
C ARG A 601 -1.97 4.45 27.57
N ILE A 602 -1.16 5.06 26.71
CA ILE A 602 -1.54 6.27 25.98
C ILE A 602 -1.91 6.00 24.52
N GLY A 603 -1.90 4.75 24.08
CA GLY A 603 -2.26 4.40 22.70
C GLY A 603 -1.27 4.93 21.66
N PHE A 604 0.03 5.01 21.97
CA PHE A 604 1.01 5.52 21.00
C PHE A 604 1.61 4.39 20.17
N ASP A 605 1.43 4.47 18.85
CA ASP A 605 1.91 3.48 17.87
C ASP A 605 1.44 2.05 18.19
N LEU A 606 0.20 1.91 18.66
CA LEU A 606 -0.42 0.62 18.96
C LEU A 606 -1.35 0.20 17.82
N GLN A 607 -1.41 -1.11 17.56
CA GLN A 607 -2.61 -1.70 16.97
C GLN A 607 -3.70 -1.53 18.04
N ASP A 608 -4.82 -0.88 17.75
CA ASP A 608 -5.91 -0.68 18.72
C ASP A 608 -6.20 -1.97 19.53
N THR A 609 -6.34 -1.82 20.85
CA THR A 609 -6.70 -2.88 21.81
C THR A 609 -7.90 -3.73 21.42
#